data_AF-A0A258X0Z0-F1
#
_entry.id   AF-A0A258X0Z0-F1
#
_cell.length_a   1.000
_cell.length_b   1.000
_cell.length_c   1.000
_cell.angle_alpha   90.00
_cell.angle_beta   90.00
_cell.angle_gamma   90.00
#
_symmetry.space_group_name_H-M   'P 1'
#
loop_
_entity.id
_entity.type
_entity.pdbx_description
1 polymer ?
#
loop_
_entity_poly.entity_id
_entity_poly.type
_entity_poly.pdbx_seq_one_letter_code
_entity_poly.pdbx_strand_id
1 'polypeptide(L)'
;MKKLLCITVLTGSLTLGLNAANYDIGVSGSDRGIDGFSLSIGNYYNVPRQEIVVIERSIPREEMSVVYYLANRSHRGARYITNLRMRGISWWEITRRLGLDPRTLYVVESRRYSGPPYGKAYGHKKHNKYRLHDSEIVDLVNIRFLSDYHHISTDDVIDRRRRGENYKHINEHYRGNEDRAEKRKDRRDDRRDDRRDDRREKGHGNKQDR
;
A
#
# COMPACT_ATOMS: atom_id res chain seq x y z
N MET A 1 -65.63 -25.84 -6.00
CA MET A 1 -65.24 -26.10 -4.61
C MET A 1 -63.72 -26.15 -4.54
N LYS A 2 -63.13 -25.41 -3.59
CA LYS A 2 -61.70 -25.11 -3.42
C LYS A 2 -60.93 -26.30 -2.84
N LYS A 3 -59.72 -26.61 -3.33
CA LYS A 3 -58.54 -27.17 -2.61
C LYS A 3 -57.27 -26.81 -3.43
N LEU A 4 -56.54 -25.71 -3.16
CA LEU A 4 -55.31 -25.60 -2.32
C LEU A 4 -54.34 -26.80 -2.50
N LEU A 5 -53.25 -26.67 -3.28
CA LEU A 5 -51.93 -26.07 -2.97
C LEU A 5 -51.03 -26.99 -2.12
N CYS A 6 -49.89 -27.40 -2.68
CA CYS A 6 -48.63 -27.57 -1.96
C CYS A 6 -47.48 -27.73 -2.97
N ILE A 7 -46.89 -26.60 -3.37
CA ILE A 7 -45.60 -26.56 -4.08
C ILE A 7 -44.52 -26.59 -2.98
N THR A 8 -43.85 -27.71 -2.81
CA THR A 8 -42.65 -27.81 -1.97
C THR A 8 -41.46 -27.22 -2.73
N VAL A 9 -41.04 -26.01 -2.35
CA VAL A 9 -39.78 -25.42 -2.78
C VAL A 9 -38.66 -26.02 -1.92
N LEU A 10 -37.82 -26.86 -2.54
CA LEU A 10 -36.60 -27.37 -1.94
C LEU A 10 -35.54 -26.25 -2.03
N THR A 11 -35.40 -25.42 -1.00
CA THR A 11 -34.28 -24.50 -0.87
C THR A 11 -33.04 -25.27 -0.41
N GLY A 12 -32.24 -25.72 -1.38
CA GLY A 12 -30.90 -26.24 -1.15
C GLY A 12 -29.92 -25.10 -0.93
N SER A 13 -29.56 -24.84 0.33
CA SER A 13 -28.48 -23.94 0.70
C SER A 13 -27.14 -24.57 0.32
N LEU A 14 -26.64 -24.27 -0.88
CA LEU A 14 -25.30 -24.65 -1.30
C LEU A 14 -24.29 -23.70 -0.64
N THR A 15 -23.86 -24.02 0.58
CA THR A 15 -22.72 -23.35 1.20
C THR A 15 -21.44 -23.80 0.51
N LEU A 16 -21.05 -23.08 -0.55
CA LEU A 16 -19.71 -23.17 -1.11
C LEU A 16 -18.75 -22.59 -0.07
N GLY A 17 -18.11 -23.49 0.70
CA GLY A 17 -17.01 -23.13 1.58
C GLY A 17 -15.92 -22.43 0.78
N LEU A 18 -15.63 -21.18 1.12
CA LEU A 18 -14.44 -20.48 0.66
C LEU A 18 -13.25 -21.20 1.28
N ASN A 19 -12.58 -22.06 0.50
CA ASN A 19 -11.26 -22.54 0.85
C ASN A 19 -10.31 -21.33 0.85
N ALA A 20 -10.06 -20.78 2.03
CA ALA A 20 -8.93 -19.90 2.28
C ALA A 20 -7.67 -20.75 2.17
N ALA A 21 -7.18 -20.93 0.94
CA ALA A 21 -5.86 -21.47 0.71
C ALA A 21 -4.86 -20.43 1.24
N ASN A 22 -4.39 -20.65 2.46
CA ASN A 22 -3.28 -19.92 3.07
C ASN A 22 -2.01 -20.27 2.27
N TYR A 23 -1.77 -19.53 1.19
CA TYR A 23 -0.49 -19.56 0.49
C TYR A 23 0.50 -18.72 1.28
N ASP A 24 1.25 -19.38 2.16
CA ASP A 24 2.46 -18.83 2.75
C ASP A 24 3.57 -18.82 1.69
N ILE A 25 3.43 -17.92 0.71
CA ILE A 25 4.49 -17.62 -0.25
C ILE A 25 5.40 -16.61 0.44
N GLY A 26 6.48 -17.12 1.01
CA GLY A 26 7.54 -16.33 1.61
C GLY A 26 7.98 -15.22 0.65
N VAL A 27 7.95 -13.98 1.14
CA VAL A 27 8.57 -12.81 0.52
C VAL A 27 10.09 -13.00 0.63
N SER A 28 10.63 -13.90 -0.19
CA SER A 28 12.06 -14.11 -0.34
C SER A 28 12.48 -13.46 -1.67
N GLY A 29 13.42 -12.51 -1.57
CA GLY A 29 13.97 -11.73 -2.69
C GLY A 29 14.67 -12.61 -3.72
N SER A 30 13.89 -13.31 -4.53
CA SER A 30 14.33 -14.09 -5.68
C SER A 30 13.49 -13.73 -6.90
N ASP A 31 14.13 -13.74 -8.07
CA ASP A 31 13.63 -13.28 -9.38
C ASP A 31 12.40 -14.02 -9.94
N ARG A 32 11.69 -14.80 -9.13
CA ARG A 32 10.50 -15.57 -9.53
C ARG A 32 9.24 -15.30 -8.69
N GLY A 33 9.31 -14.42 -7.70
CA GLY A 33 8.19 -14.04 -6.82
C GLY A 33 7.61 -12.64 -7.07
N ILE A 34 6.45 -12.33 -6.48
CA ILE A 34 5.90 -10.96 -6.51
C ILE A 34 6.85 -10.05 -5.72
N ASP A 35 7.23 -8.92 -6.33
CA ASP A 35 8.17 -8.00 -5.72
C ASP A 35 7.59 -7.32 -4.47
N GLY A 36 8.43 -7.15 -3.44
CA GLY A 36 8.02 -6.55 -2.16
C GLY A 36 7.46 -5.13 -2.31
N PHE A 37 7.87 -4.39 -3.33
CA PHE A 37 7.31 -3.07 -3.64
C PHE A 37 5.89 -3.17 -4.19
N SER A 38 5.64 -4.05 -5.18
CA SER A 38 4.30 -4.32 -5.72
C SER A 38 3.32 -4.76 -4.62
N LEU A 39 3.81 -5.58 -3.68
CA LEU A 39 3.03 -6.02 -2.52
C LEU A 39 2.70 -4.88 -1.56
N SER A 40 3.66 -4.01 -1.25
CA SER A 40 3.39 -2.82 -0.42
C SER A 40 2.34 -1.91 -1.07
N ILE A 41 2.38 -1.73 -2.39
CA ILE A 41 1.35 -0.97 -3.13
C ILE A 41 -0.02 -1.64 -2.94
N GLY A 42 -0.11 -2.96 -3.14
CA GLY A 42 -1.34 -3.71 -2.95
C GLY A 42 -1.90 -3.56 -1.54
N ASN A 43 -1.06 -3.69 -0.52
CA ASN A 43 -1.45 -3.50 0.88
C ASN A 43 -1.97 -2.08 1.12
N TYR A 44 -1.27 -1.04 0.65
CA TYR A 44 -1.66 0.36 0.85
C TYR A 44 -3.03 0.69 0.24
N TYR A 45 -3.32 0.16 -0.94
CA TYR A 45 -4.60 0.39 -1.64
C TYR A 45 -5.65 -0.70 -1.36
N ASN A 46 -5.40 -1.64 -0.44
CA ASN A 46 -6.26 -2.78 -0.13
C ASN A 46 -6.65 -3.63 -1.37
N VAL A 47 -5.69 -3.85 -2.26
CA VAL A 47 -5.86 -4.60 -3.52
C VAL A 47 -5.35 -6.04 -3.35
N PRO A 48 -6.13 -7.06 -3.79
CA PRO A 48 -5.71 -8.45 -3.71
C PRO A 48 -4.48 -8.73 -4.59
N ARG A 49 -3.61 -9.63 -4.13
CA ARG A 49 -2.34 -9.98 -4.79
C ARG A 49 -2.52 -10.43 -6.24
N GLN A 50 -3.60 -11.15 -6.54
CA GLN A 50 -3.90 -11.62 -7.87
C GLN A 50 -4.08 -10.46 -8.87
N GLU A 51 -4.72 -9.38 -8.44
CA GLU A 51 -4.89 -8.18 -9.28
C GLU A 51 -3.54 -7.47 -9.48
N ILE A 52 -2.72 -7.35 -8.43
CA ILE A 52 -1.37 -6.79 -8.50
C ILE A 52 -0.53 -7.50 -9.57
N VAL A 53 -0.50 -8.84 -9.55
CA VAL A 53 0.25 -9.64 -10.53
C VAL A 53 -0.24 -9.42 -11.96
N VAL A 54 -1.55 -9.27 -12.16
CA VAL A 54 -2.12 -9.03 -13.50
C VAL A 54 -1.69 -7.66 -14.03
N ILE A 55 -1.76 -6.61 -13.20
CA ILE A 55 -1.39 -5.26 -13.61
C ILE A 55 0.13 -5.11 -13.83
N GLU A 56 0.96 -5.75 -13.00
CA GLU A 56 2.42 -5.71 -13.10
C GLU A 56 2.95 -6.23 -14.44
N ARG A 57 2.22 -7.11 -15.12
CA ARG A 57 2.58 -7.62 -16.46
C ARG A 57 2.43 -6.57 -17.57
N SER A 58 1.67 -5.51 -17.35
CA SER A 58 1.36 -4.50 -18.37
C SER A 58 1.96 -3.15 -18.06
N ILE A 59 2.17 -2.83 -16.78
CA ILE A 59 2.60 -1.51 -16.32
C ILE A 59 3.95 -1.63 -15.60
N PRO A 60 4.93 -0.76 -15.89
CA PRO A 60 6.18 -0.73 -15.15
C PRO A 60 5.92 -0.59 -13.66
N ARG A 61 6.71 -1.29 -12.84
CA ARG A 61 6.46 -1.41 -11.40
C ARG A 61 6.35 -0.07 -10.68
N GLU A 62 7.19 0.90 -11.05
CA GLU A 62 7.16 2.25 -10.46
C GLU A 62 5.89 3.04 -10.83
N GLU A 63 5.25 2.73 -11.95
CA GLU A 63 4.00 3.37 -12.37
C GLU A 63 2.75 2.71 -11.74
N MET A 64 2.88 1.53 -11.12
CA MET A 64 1.73 0.83 -10.53
C MET A 64 1.05 1.66 -9.44
N SER A 65 1.82 2.41 -8.64
CA SER A 65 1.27 3.30 -7.62
C SER A 65 0.37 4.38 -8.25
N VAL A 66 0.71 4.88 -9.44
CA VAL A 66 -0.11 5.85 -10.20
C VAL A 66 -1.42 5.23 -10.66
N VAL A 67 -1.39 3.98 -11.13
CA VAL A 67 -2.60 3.24 -11.53
C VAL A 67 -3.58 3.17 -10.37
N TYR A 68 -3.15 2.67 -9.22
CA TYR A 68 -4.02 2.49 -8.06
C TYR A 68 -4.41 3.82 -7.40
N TYR A 69 -3.51 4.81 -7.43
CA TYR A 69 -3.83 6.17 -6.98
C TYR A 69 -4.99 6.76 -7.78
N LEU A 70 -4.92 6.69 -9.12
CA LEU A 70 -5.99 7.18 -9.99
C LEU A 70 -7.26 6.35 -9.89
N ALA A 71 -7.14 5.02 -9.77
CA ALA A 71 -8.29 4.13 -9.57
C ALA A 71 -9.07 4.52 -8.31
N ASN A 72 -8.36 4.71 -7.19
CA ASN A 72 -8.94 5.14 -5.92
C ASN A 72 -9.57 6.54 -6.01
N ARG A 73 -8.89 7.50 -6.67
CA ARG A 73 -9.36 8.89 -6.77
C ARG A 73 -10.54 9.11 -7.73
N SER A 74 -10.65 8.26 -8.75
CA SER A 74 -11.71 8.36 -9.76
C SER A 74 -12.83 7.34 -9.58
N HIS A 75 -12.70 6.42 -8.62
CA HIS A 75 -13.58 5.27 -8.43
C HIS A 75 -13.74 4.41 -9.71
N ARG A 76 -12.69 4.36 -10.54
CA ARG A 76 -12.61 3.50 -11.72
C ARG A 76 -11.69 2.32 -11.44
N GLY A 77 -11.97 1.15 -12.02
CA GLY A 77 -11.13 -0.04 -11.83
C GLY A 77 -9.70 0.13 -12.38
N ALA A 78 -8.70 -0.47 -11.73
CA ALA A 78 -7.30 -0.38 -12.14
C ALA A 78 -7.09 -0.81 -13.60
N ARG A 79 -7.77 -1.87 -14.05
CA ARG A 79 -7.71 -2.34 -15.46
C ARG A 79 -8.14 -1.26 -16.46
N TYR A 80 -9.12 -0.43 -16.14
CA TYR A 80 -9.53 0.67 -17.00
C TYR A 80 -8.41 1.70 -17.15
N ILE A 81 -7.77 2.07 -16.04
CA ILE A 81 -6.64 3.00 -16.00
C ILE A 81 -5.44 2.42 -16.77
N THR A 82 -5.10 1.16 -16.53
CA THR A 82 -4.05 0.42 -17.24
C THR A 82 -4.30 0.38 -18.74
N ASN A 83 -5.53 0.13 -19.20
CA ASN A 83 -5.86 0.14 -20.62
C ASN A 83 -5.64 1.51 -21.26
N LEU A 84 -5.94 2.61 -20.56
CA LEU A 84 -5.64 3.95 -21.06
C LEU A 84 -4.12 4.17 -21.18
N ARG A 85 -3.34 3.71 -20.19
CA ARG A 85 -1.89 3.81 -20.23
C ARG A 85 -1.27 3.01 -21.36
N MET A 86 -1.73 1.77 -21.57
CA MET A 86 -1.28 0.88 -22.65
C MET A 86 -1.57 1.43 -24.04
N ARG A 87 -2.53 2.36 -24.19
CA ARG A 87 -2.80 3.09 -25.43
C ARG A 87 -1.82 4.25 -25.67
N GLY A 88 -0.79 4.39 -24.86
CA GLY A 88 0.21 5.47 -24.96
C GLY A 88 -0.26 6.81 -24.42
N ILE A 89 -1.36 6.85 -23.65
CA ILE A 89 -1.86 8.09 -23.06
C ILE A 89 -0.98 8.44 -21.84
N SER A 90 -0.53 9.70 -21.76
CA SER A 90 0.27 10.19 -20.64
C SER A 90 -0.55 10.25 -19.35
N TRP A 91 0.07 10.08 -18.19
CA TRP A 91 -0.60 10.14 -16.88
C TRP A 91 -1.35 11.45 -16.66
N TRP A 92 -0.76 12.56 -17.12
CA TRP A 92 -1.42 13.87 -17.13
C TRP A 92 -2.78 13.84 -17.86
N GLU A 93 -2.82 13.23 -19.04
CA GLU A 93 -4.00 13.21 -19.90
C GLU A 93 -5.03 12.20 -19.38
N ILE A 94 -4.57 11.05 -18.88
CA ILE A 94 -5.43 10.09 -18.18
C ILE A 94 -6.15 10.79 -17.02
N THR A 95 -5.42 11.52 -16.19
CA THR A 95 -5.98 12.28 -15.05
C THR A 95 -7.10 13.21 -15.49
N ARG A 96 -6.87 14.01 -16.54
CA ARG A 96 -7.90 14.91 -17.09
C ARG A 96 -9.11 14.16 -17.63
N ARG A 97 -8.91 13.04 -18.34
CA ARG A 97 -10.01 12.21 -18.88
C ARG A 97 -10.87 11.58 -17.79
N LEU A 98 -10.30 11.37 -16.60
CA LEU A 98 -11.04 10.92 -15.42
C LEU A 98 -11.82 12.05 -14.74
N GLY A 99 -11.76 13.29 -15.25
CA GLY A 99 -12.38 14.46 -14.63
C GLY A 99 -11.62 14.98 -13.41
N LEU A 100 -10.37 14.58 -13.22
CA LEU A 100 -9.53 15.03 -12.11
C LEU A 100 -8.63 16.19 -12.57
N ASP A 101 -8.38 17.13 -11.66
CA ASP A 101 -7.42 18.22 -11.91
C ASP A 101 -6.00 17.79 -11.49
N PRO A 102 -5.08 17.53 -12.43
CA PRO A 102 -3.72 17.10 -12.10
C PRO A 102 -2.94 18.12 -11.25
N ARG A 103 -3.29 19.41 -11.30
CA ARG A 103 -2.57 20.47 -10.58
C ARG A 103 -2.81 20.45 -9.08
N THR A 104 -3.97 19.97 -8.66
CA THR A 104 -4.32 19.81 -7.24
C THR A 104 -4.07 18.38 -6.77
N LEU A 105 -4.14 17.41 -7.69
CA LEU A 105 -4.01 16.00 -7.37
C LEU A 105 -2.56 15.57 -7.07
N TYR A 106 -1.58 16.14 -7.79
CA TYR A 106 -0.17 15.78 -7.69
C TYR A 106 0.62 16.83 -6.91
N VAL A 107 0.24 17.05 -5.66
CA VAL A 107 0.95 17.97 -4.76
C VAL A 107 1.59 17.17 -3.64
N VAL A 108 2.90 17.36 -3.42
CA VAL A 108 3.64 16.81 -2.29
C VAL A 108 4.27 17.96 -1.54
N GLU A 109 3.91 18.10 -0.26
CA GLU A 109 4.52 19.10 0.59
C GLU A 109 5.93 18.67 0.98
N SER A 110 6.87 19.61 0.87
CA SER A 110 8.27 19.44 1.28
C SER A 110 8.67 20.66 2.10
N ARG A 111 9.38 20.45 3.21
CA ARG A 111 9.94 21.53 4.04
C ARG A 111 11.37 21.88 3.61
N ARG A 112 12.08 20.92 3.04
CA ARG A 112 13.47 21.08 2.58
C ARG A 112 13.61 21.54 1.13
N TYR A 113 12.62 21.28 0.28
CA TYR A 113 12.69 21.56 -1.15
C TYR A 113 11.57 22.48 -1.61
N SER A 114 11.94 23.57 -2.27
CA SER A 114 11.02 24.53 -2.87
C SER A 114 11.12 24.50 -4.40
N GLY A 115 9.98 24.35 -5.09
CA GLY A 115 9.89 24.44 -6.55
C GLY A 115 9.44 23.12 -7.19
N PRO A 116 8.83 23.17 -8.39
CA PRO A 116 8.33 21.96 -9.06
C PRO A 116 9.42 20.86 -9.19
N PRO A 117 9.03 19.58 -9.05
CA PRO A 117 7.68 19.10 -8.77
C PRO A 117 7.26 19.21 -7.29
N TYR A 118 8.14 19.64 -6.38
CA TYR A 118 7.92 19.60 -4.93
C TYR A 118 7.44 20.91 -4.29
N GLY A 119 6.88 20.79 -3.09
CA GLY A 119 6.59 21.90 -2.21
C GLY A 119 5.43 22.78 -2.68
N LYS A 120 5.17 23.84 -1.91
CA LYS A 120 4.02 24.74 -2.10
C LYS A 120 4.02 25.51 -3.43
N ALA A 121 5.07 25.40 -4.24
CA ALA A 121 5.18 26.08 -5.53
C ALA A 121 4.32 25.41 -6.61
N TYR A 122 4.16 24.08 -6.56
CA TYR A 122 3.30 23.35 -7.48
C TYR A 122 1.86 23.34 -6.92
N GLY A 123 0.95 24.09 -7.56
CA GLY A 123 -0.47 24.20 -7.17
C GLY A 123 -0.92 25.57 -6.66
N HIS A 124 -0.05 26.39 -6.05
CA HIS A 124 -0.47 27.67 -5.44
C HIS A 124 -0.15 28.95 -6.22
N LYS A 125 0.62 28.89 -7.32
CA LYS A 125 0.90 30.07 -8.15
C LYS A 125 0.41 29.87 -9.58
N LYS A 126 -0.01 31.00 -10.19
CA LYS A 126 -0.46 31.24 -11.58
C LYS A 126 0.52 30.77 -12.69
N HIS A 127 1.26 29.67 -12.51
CA HIS A 127 2.01 29.00 -13.57
C HIS A 127 1.05 28.08 -14.34
N ASN A 128 0.03 28.68 -14.97
CA ASN A 128 -1.03 28.02 -15.74
C ASN A 128 -0.54 27.19 -16.95
N LYS A 129 0.78 27.10 -17.16
CA LYS A 129 1.40 26.39 -18.28
C LYS A 129 2.28 25.21 -17.88
N TYR A 130 2.66 25.06 -16.60
CA TYR A 130 3.50 23.92 -16.22
C TYR A 130 2.65 22.64 -16.18
N ARG A 131 3.01 21.69 -17.03
CA ARG A 131 2.42 20.36 -17.17
C ARG A 131 3.46 19.36 -16.68
N LEU A 132 3.08 18.51 -15.74
CA LEU A 132 3.98 17.46 -15.26
C LEU A 132 4.19 16.42 -16.35
N HIS A 133 5.44 16.00 -16.50
CA HIS A 133 5.82 14.82 -17.24
C HIS A 133 5.42 13.55 -16.48
N ASP A 134 5.32 12.44 -17.19
CA ASP A 134 4.95 11.15 -16.59
C ASP A 134 5.91 10.76 -15.45
N SER A 135 7.21 10.99 -15.62
CA SER A 135 8.21 10.72 -14.59
C SER A 135 8.00 11.54 -13.31
N GLU A 136 7.61 12.80 -13.43
CA GLU A 136 7.32 13.65 -12.27
C GLU A 136 6.05 13.20 -11.55
N ILE A 137 5.02 12.79 -12.30
CA ILE A 137 3.79 12.23 -11.72
C ILE A 137 4.11 10.94 -10.95
N VAL A 138 4.88 10.06 -11.58
CA VAL A 138 5.35 8.80 -10.96
C VAL A 138 6.14 9.10 -9.68
N ASP A 139 7.03 10.09 -9.72
CA ASP A 139 7.83 10.48 -8.57
C ASP A 139 6.99 11.01 -7.41
N LEU A 140 6.09 11.95 -7.68
CA LEU A 140 5.19 12.51 -6.67
C LEU A 140 4.26 11.48 -6.04
N VAL A 141 3.69 10.57 -6.85
CA VAL A 141 2.80 9.52 -6.33
C VAL A 141 3.59 8.52 -5.49
N ASN A 142 4.77 8.10 -5.92
CA ASN A 142 5.60 7.17 -5.14
C ASN A 142 6.12 7.79 -3.85
N ILE A 143 6.48 9.08 -3.85
CA ILE A 143 6.86 9.79 -2.62
C ILE A 143 5.71 9.79 -1.62
N ARG A 144 4.50 10.16 -2.07
CA ARG A 144 3.30 10.12 -1.22
C ARG A 144 3.04 8.72 -0.68
N PHE A 145 3.03 7.73 -1.56
CA PHE A 145 2.81 6.33 -1.18
C PHE A 145 3.81 5.86 -0.11
N LEU A 146 5.11 6.07 -0.34
CA LEU A 146 6.14 5.62 0.61
C LEU A 146 6.09 6.37 1.93
N SER A 147 5.84 7.68 1.88
CA SER A 147 5.70 8.52 3.08
C SER A 147 4.52 8.04 3.93
N ASP A 148 3.36 7.82 3.31
CA ASP A 148 2.16 7.40 4.01
C ASP A 148 2.28 5.96 4.52
N TYR A 149 2.77 5.03 3.69
CA TYR A 149 2.83 3.60 4.00
C TYR A 149 3.85 3.27 5.11
N HIS A 150 5.01 3.94 5.11
CA HIS A 150 6.07 3.72 6.12
C HIS A 150 6.04 4.73 7.26
N HIS A 151 5.08 5.65 7.27
CA HIS A 151 4.97 6.73 8.26
C HIS A 151 6.25 7.58 8.40
N ILE A 152 6.90 7.88 7.28
CA ILE A 152 8.12 8.70 7.20
C ILE A 152 7.83 10.04 6.52
N SER A 153 8.73 11.02 6.66
CA SER A 153 8.51 12.31 6.00
C SER A 153 8.71 12.21 4.48
N THR A 154 7.92 12.97 3.72
CA THR A 154 8.10 13.13 2.26
C THR A 154 9.52 13.57 1.91
N ASP A 155 10.09 14.48 2.72
CA ASP A 155 11.45 14.95 2.56
C ASP A 155 12.49 13.82 2.67
N ASP A 156 12.29 12.83 3.56
CA ASP A 156 13.22 11.69 3.68
C ASP A 156 13.18 10.79 2.45
N VAL A 157 12.01 10.63 1.84
CA VAL A 157 11.88 9.90 0.57
C VAL A 157 12.56 10.67 -0.55
N ILE A 158 12.34 12.00 -0.63
CA ILE A 158 12.98 12.87 -1.64
C ILE A 158 14.50 12.82 -1.51
N ASP A 159 15.04 12.91 -0.29
CA ASP A 159 16.49 12.85 -0.04
C ASP A 159 17.11 11.57 -0.59
N ARG A 160 16.48 10.42 -0.34
CA ARG A 160 16.95 9.11 -0.85
C ARG A 160 16.87 9.03 -2.37
N ARG A 161 15.77 9.51 -2.96
CA ARG A 161 15.60 9.58 -4.41
C ARG A 161 16.68 10.43 -5.07
N ARG A 162 17.00 11.59 -4.49
CA ARG A 162 18.08 12.47 -4.97
C ARG A 162 19.48 11.87 -4.85
N ARG A 163 19.69 10.92 -3.93
CA ARG A 163 20.94 10.14 -3.82
C ARG A 163 21.02 8.98 -4.83
N GLY A 164 19.99 8.78 -5.65
CA GLY A 164 19.96 7.74 -6.68
C GLY A 164 19.33 6.42 -6.23
N GLU A 165 18.79 6.33 -5.01
CA GLU A 165 18.03 5.14 -4.59
C GLU A 165 16.73 5.04 -5.40
N ASN A 166 16.36 3.85 -5.88
CA ASN A 166 15.06 3.61 -6.50
C ASN A 166 13.98 3.32 -5.43
N TYR A 167 12.70 3.41 -5.79
CA TYR A 167 11.60 3.26 -4.81
C TYR A 167 11.54 1.88 -4.17
N LYS A 168 11.94 0.84 -4.91
CA LYS A 168 12.00 -0.53 -4.39
C LYS A 168 12.97 -0.61 -3.21
N HIS A 169 14.19 -0.10 -3.37
CA HIS A 169 15.20 -0.11 -2.31
C HIS A 169 14.79 0.75 -1.12
N ILE A 170 14.15 1.90 -1.36
CA ILE A 170 13.60 2.74 -0.28
C ILE A 170 12.54 1.96 0.51
N ASN A 171 11.62 1.29 -0.16
CA ASN A 171 10.60 0.46 0.47
C ASN A 171 11.21 -0.69 1.28
N GLU A 172 12.16 -1.43 0.70
CA GLU A 172 12.85 -2.54 1.39
C GLU A 172 13.58 -2.08 2.65
N HIS A 173 14.22 -0.90 2.58
CA HIS A 173 14.91 -0.31 3.73
C HIS A 173 13.97 -0.12 4.93
N TYR A 174 12.78 0.47 4.71
CA TYR A 174 11.85 0.74 5.79
C TYR A 174 11.08 -0.50 6.26
N ARG A 175 10.67 -1.39 5.34
CA ARG A 175 10.08 -2.69 5.71
C ARG A 175 11.00 -3.50 6.64
N GLY A 176 12.27 -3.62 6.28
CA GLY A 176 13.23 -4.38 7.08
C GLY A 176 13.46 -3.79 8.47
N ASN A 177 13.27 -2.47 8.64
CA ASN A 177 13.37 -1.82 9.95
C ASN A 177 12.12 -2.06 10.80
N GLU A 178 10.93 -2.07 10.20
CA GLU A 178 9.66 -2.41 10.86
C GLU A 178 9.70 -3.85 11.38
N ASP A 179 10.04 -4.81 10.53
CA ASP A 179 10.14 -6.23 10.90
C ASP A 179 11.13 -6.46 12.07
N ARG A 180 12.23 -5.70 12.10
CA ARG A 180 13.23 -5.76 13.17
C ARG A 180 12.73 -5.10 14.45
N ALA A 181 11.97 -4.01 14.34
CA ALA A 181 11.38 -3.32 15.49
C ALA A 181 10.30 -4.19 16.15
N GLU A 182 9.48 -4.88 15.35
CA GLU A 182 8.45 -5.83 15.81
C GLU A 182 9.09 -7.02 16.53
N LYS A 183 10.06 -7.71 15.91
CA LYS A 183 10.81 -8.80 16.57
C LYS A 183 11.50 -8.40 17.88
N ARG A 184 11.87 -7.12 18.04
CA ARG A 184 12.43 -6.60 19.29
C ARG A 184 11.38 -6.35 20.37
N LYS A 185 10.12 -6.06 20.00
CA LYS A 185 9.00 -5.92 20.94
C LYS A 185 8.57 -7.28 21.45
N ASP A 186 8.38 -8.27 20.57
CA ASP A 186 8.00 -9.64 20.96
C ASP A 186 8.99 -10.22 21.99
N ARG A 187 10.29 -10.14 21.69
CA ARG A 187 11.35 -10.59 22.62
C ARG A 187 11.36 -9.84 23.96
N ARG A 188 10.84 -8.61 24.02
CA ARG A 188 10.74 -7.85 25.27
C ARG A 188 9.50 -8.25 26.06
N ASP A 189 8.41 -8.57 25.39
CA ASP A 189 7.16 -9.02 26.01
C ASP A 189 7.31 -10.45 26.55
N ASP A 190 7.93 -11.37 25.79
CA ASP A 190 8.30 -12.71 26.27
C ASP A 190 9.11 -12.62 27.58
N ARG A 191 10.15 -11.78 27.60
CA ARG A 191 10.99 -11.56 28.80
C ARG A 191 10.24 -10.89 29.96
N ARG A 192 9.14 -10.20 29.71
CA ARG A 192 8.32 -9.57 30.75
C ARG A 192 7.35 -10.59 31.36
N ASP A 193 6.85 -11.51 30.55
CA ASP A 193 5.96 -12.57 30.98
C ASP A 193 6.72 -13.61 31.82
N ASP A 194 7.92 -14.04 31.37
CA ASP A 194 8.81 -14.91 32.17
C ASP A 194 9.07 -14.33 33.58
N ARG A 195 9.31 -13.02 33.66
CA ARG A 195 9.58 -12.33 34.95
C ARG A 195 8.34 -12.15 35.82
N ARG A 196 7.14 -12.22 35.25
CA ARG A 196 5.87 -12.14 36.02
C ARG A 196 5.53 -13.49 36.62
N ASP A 197 5.82 -14.58 35.91
CA ASP A 197 5.59 -15.93 36.42
C ASP A 197 6.57 -16.29 37.55
N ASP A 198 7.85 -15.93 37.41
CA ASP A 198 8.86 -16.09 38.49
C ASP A 198 8.49 -15.35 39.79
N ARG A 199 7.74 -14.24 39.70
CA ARG A 199 7.30 -13.46 40.86
C ARG A 199 6.04 -14.01 41.52
N ARG A 200 5.22 -14.77 40.78
CA ARG A 200 4.02 -15.43 41.34
C ARG A 200 4.38 -16.71 42.10
N GLU A 201 5.43 -17.42 41.67
CA GLU A 201 5.89 -18.62 42.39
C GLU A 201 6.59 -18.33 43.72
N LYS A 202 7.20 -17.14 43.89
CA LYS A 202 7.87 -16.76 45.16
C LYS A 202 6.95 -16.12 46.22
N GLY A 203 5.63 -16.12 45.98
CA GLY A 203 4.64 -15.39 46.78
C GLY A 203 3.82 -16.20 47.80
N HIS A 204 4.22 -17.43 48.17
CA HIS A 204 3.54 -18.21 49.21
C HIS A 204 4.52 -18.78 50.25
N GLY A 205 5.17 -17.87 51.00
CA GLY A 205 5.81 -18.20 52.28
C GLY A 205 4.82 -17.92 53.41
N ASN A 206 4.06 -18.94 53.80
CA ASN A 206 3.08 -18.89 54.87
C ASN A 206 3.77 -18.52 56.19
N LYS A 207 3.28 -17.47 56.86
CA LYS A 207 3.59 -17.18 58.26
C LYS A 207 2.84 -18.18 59.12
N GLN A 208 3.55 -19.10 59.74
CA GLN A 208 3.14 -19.74 60.99
C GLN A 208 4.38 -20.28 61.66
N ASP A 209 4.80 -19.64 62.76
CA ASP A 209 5.31 -20.37 63.91
C ASP A 209 5.34 -19.46 65.16
N ARG A 210 4.56 -19.94 66.14
CA ARG A 210 4.59 -19.75 67.61
C ARG A 210 4.38 -18.37 68.22
#